data_AF-A0A7W7K8E5-F1
#
_entry.id   AF-A0A7W7K8E5-F1
#
_cell.length_a   1.000
_cell.length_b   1.000
_cell.length_c   1.000
_cell.angle_alpha   90.00
_cell.angle_beta   90.00
_cell.angle_gamma   90.00
#
_symmetry.space_group_name_H-M   'P 1'
#
loop_
_entity.id
_entity.type
_entity.pdbx_description
1 polymer ?
#
loop_
_entity_poly.entity_id
_entity_poly.type
_entity_poly.pdbx_seq_one_letter_code
_entity_poly.pdbx_strand_id
1 'polypeptide(L)'
;MATMNISLPDQMKSWVEAQSHDGRYSNASDYVRDLIRRDQVRLEKIANMQRLVDEGRASGISDETMESIRARVLARVGIEA
;
A
#
# COMPACT_ATOMS: atom_id res chain seq x y z
N MET A 1 -3.25 1.96 -27.35
CA MET A 1 -3.77 2.23 -25.98
C MET A 1 -5.28 2.39 -26.08
N ALA A 2 -6.03 1.93 -25.08
CA ALA A 2 -7.45 2.29 -24.96
C ALA A 2 -7.55 3.76 -24.52
N THR A 3 -8.48 4.50 -25.11
CA THR A 3 -8.73 5.91 -24.78
C THR A 3 -9.89 6.00 -23.78
N MET A 4 -9.71 6.81 -22.73
CA MET A 4 -10.74 7.08 -21.72
C MET A 4 -10.93 8.60 -21.62
N ASN A 5 -12.15 9.07 -21.86
CA ASN A 5 -12.51 10.48 -21.72
C ASN A 5 -13.10 10.72 -20.32
N ILE A 6 -12.63 11.75 -19.63
CA ILE A 6 -13.09 12.13 -18.29
C ILE A 6 -13.40 13.62 -18.30
N SER A 7 -14.61 14.01 -17.92
CA SER A 7 -14.95 15.41 -17.68
C SER A 7 -14.56 15.81 -16.27
N LEU A 8 -13.80 16.88 -16.14
CA LEU A 8 -13.34 17.43 -14.87
C LEU A 8 -13.83 18.88 -14.73
N PRO A 9 -14.20 19.33 -13.51
CA PRO A 9 -14.35 20.75 -13.22
C PRO A 9 -13.06 21.51 -13.51
N ASP A 10 -13.17 22.79 -13.89
CA ASP A 10 -12.03 23.61 -14.31
C ASP A 10 -10.89 23.66 -13.28
N GLN A 11 -11.22 23.69 -11.99
CA GLN A 11 -10.24 23.66 -10.91
C GLN A 11 -9.43 22.35 -10.90
N MET A 12 -10.09 21.21 -11.09
CA MET A 12 -9.43 19.90 -11.13
C MET A 12 -8.58 19.77 -12.40
N LYS A 13 -9.09 20.23 -13.54
CA LYS A 13 -8.33 20.25 -14.80
C LYS A 13 -7.04 21.05 -14.63
N SER A 14 -7.14 22.28 -14.12
CA SER A 14 -5.98 23.16 -13.90
C SER A 14 -4.94 22.51 -12.98
N TRP A 15 -5.40 21.81 -11.94
CA TRP A 15 -4.50 21.11 -11.03
C TRP A 15 -3.78 19.93 -11.69
N VAL A 16 -4.49 19.13 -12.49
CA VAL A 16 -3.91 18.00 -13.25
C VAL A 16 -2.89 18.51 -14.27
N GLU A 17 -3.21 19.59 -14.98
CA GLU A 17 -2.29 20.21 -15.96
C GLU A 17 -1.03 20.75 -15.27
N ALA A 18 -1.16 21.39 -14.10
CA ALA A 18 -0.04 21.85 -13.28
C ALA A 18 0.95 20.73 -12.92
N GLN A 19 0.48 19.49 -12.75
CA GLN A 19 1.38 18.36 -12.47
C GLN A 19 2.31 18.03 -13.65
N SER A 20 1.97 18.39 -14.88
CA SER A 20 2.86 18.17 -16.03
C SER A 20 3.93 19.26 -16.18
N HIS A 21 3.76 20.41 -15.52
CA HIS A 21 4.70 21.52 -15.62
C HIS A 21 5.96 21.35 -14.76
N ASP A 22 5.93 20.49 -13.73
CA ASP A 22 7.09 20.25 -12.85
C ASP A 22 8.15 19.31 -13.46
N GLY A 23 7.92 18.80 -14.68
CA GLY A 23 8.80 17.89 -15.40
C GLY A 23 8.71 16.42 -14.97
N ARG A 24 7.90 16.09 -13.96
CA ARG A 24 7.70 14.71 -13.49
C ARG A 24 6.81 13.89 -14.42
N TYR A 25 5.85 14.54 -15.08
CA TYR A 25 4.94 13.88 -16.02
C TYR A 25 4.93 14.63 -17.35
N SER A 26 4.92 13.90 -18.46
CA SER A 26 4.94 14.50 -19.80
C SER A 26 3.60 15.10 -20.21
N ASN A 27 2.49 14.64 -19.61
CA ASN A 27 1.13 15.13 -19.87
C ASN A 27 0.16 14.69 -18.75
N ALA A 28 -1.06 15.23 -18.80
CA ALA A 28 -2.15 14.89 -17.87
C ALA A 28 -2.47 13.39 -17.81
N SER A 29 -2.46 12.67 -18.95
CA SER A 29 -2.75 11.24 -18.97
C SER A 29 -1.66 10.40 -18.29
N ASP A 30 -0.40 10.83 -18.35
CA ASP A 30 0.70 10.20 -17.63
C ASP A 30 0.49 10.30 -16.12
N TYR A 31 0.11 11.49 -15.67
CA TYR A 31 -0.20 11.72 -14.27
C TYR A 31 -1.39 10.87 -13.79
N VAL A 32 -2.49 10.86 -14.55
CA VAL A 32 -3.68 10.06 -14.20
C VAL A 32 -3.36 8.56 -14.18
N ARG A 33 -2.55 8.06 -15.13
CA ARG A 33 -2.12 6.65 -15.13
C ARG A 33 -1.30 6.31 -13.89
N ASP A 34 -0.45 7.22 -13.42
CA ASP A 34 0.30 7.00 -12.20
C ASP A 34 -0.59 7.03 -10.95
N LEU A 35 -1.55 7.96 -10.89
CA LEU A 35 -2.56 7.97 -9.81
C LEU A 35 -3.32 6.64 -9.72
N ILE A 36 -3.78 6.11 -10.86
CA ILE A 36 -4.46 4.81 -10.91
C ILE A 36 -3.54 3.69 -10.37
N ARG A 37 -2.26 3.68 -10.78
CA ARG A 37 -1.31 2.68 -10.29
C ARG A 37 -1.10 2.78 -8.78
N ARG A 38 -0.95 4.00 -8.24
CA ARG A 38 -0.81 4.22 -6.80
C ARG A 38 -2.06 3.76 -6.04
N ASP A 39 -3.24 4.00 -6.60
CA ASP A 39 -4.49 3.56 -6.01
C ASP A 39 -4.59 2.04 -5.97
N GLN A 40 -4.27 1.36 -7.07
CA GLN A 40 -4.20 -0.11 -7.12
C GLN A 40 -3.23 -0.68 -6.08
N VAL A 41 -2.00 -0.15 -6.00
CA VAL A 41 -1.01 -0.59 -5.01
C VAL A 41 -1.49 -0.35 -3.58
N ARG A 42 -2.15 0.78 -3.32
CA ARG A 42 -2.72 1.10 -2.01
C ARG A 42 -3.80 0.10 -1.63
N LEU A 43 -4.73 -0.21 -2.55
CA LEU A 43 -5.80 -1.18 -2.32
C LEU A 43 -5.25 -2.58 -2.09
N GLU A 44 -4.26 -3.01 -2.86
CA GLU A 44 -3.58 -4.29 -2.69
C GLU A 44 -2.91 -4.40 -1.31
N LYS A 45 -2.20 -3.36 -0.87
CA LYS A 45 -1.59 -3.31 0.47
C LYS A 45 -2.64 -3.42 1.58
N ILE A 46 -3.76 -2.71 1.44
CA ILE A 46 -4.86 -2.77 2.41
C ILE A 46 -5.44 -4.19 2.46
N ALA A 47 -5.74 -4.78 1.30
CA ALA A 47 -6.28 -6.12 1.22
C ALA A 47 -5.33 -7.17 1.82
N ASN A 48 -4.02 -7.06 1.54
CA ASN A 48 -3.03 -7.96 2.13
C ASN A 48 -2.95 -7.81 3.66
N MET A 49 -2.98 -6.57 4.17
CA MET A 49 -2.99 -6.33 5.62
C MET A 49 -4.26 -6.87 6.28
N GLN A 50 -5.43 -6.68 5.67
CA GLN A 50 -6.69 -7.24 6.16
C GLN A 50 -6.62 -8.77 6.24
N ARG A 51 -6.12 -9.43 5.18
CA ARG A 51 -5.91 -10.88 5.17
C ARG A 51 -5.00 -11.34 6.31
N LEU A 52 -3.89 -10.66 6.56
CA LEU A 52 -2.97 -11.01 7.66
C LEU A 52 -3.61 -10.81 9.04
N VAL A 53 -4.42 -9.77 9.21
CA VAL A 53 -5.18 -9.52 10.45
C VAL A 53 -6.23 -10.61 10.65
N ASP A 54 -6.95 -11.00 9.60
CA ASP A 54 -7.95 -12.07 9.68
C ASP A 54 -7.31 -13.42 10.01
N GLU A 55 -6.15 -13.71 9.41
CA GLU A 55 -5.34 -14.90 9.73
C GLU A 55 -4.92 -14.92 11.21
N GLY A 56 -4.40 -13.79 11.72
CA GLY A 56 -4.02 -13.66 13.13
C GLY A 56 -5.21 -13.74 14.11
N ARG A 57 -6.39 -13.27 13.71
CA ARG A 57 -7.62 -13.43 14.50
C ARG A 57 -8.08 -14.89 14.51
N ALA A 58 -8.00 -15.55 13.36
CA ALA A 58 -8.37 -16.96 13.21
C ALA A 58 -7.41 -17.91 13.94
N SER A 59 -6.14 -17.51 14.15
CA SER A 59 -5.17 -18.30 14.91
C SER A 59 -5.45 -18.37 16.42
N GLY A 60 -6.43 -17.61 16.91
CA GLY A 60 -6.79 -17.56 18.33
C GLY A 60 -5.85 -16.69 19.17
N ILE A 61 -6.15 -16.61 20.46
CA ILE A 61 -5.34 -15.85 21.42
C ILE A 61 -4.23 -16.76 21.94
N SER A 62 -3.00 -16.26 21.90
CA SER A 62 -1.85 -16.97 22.48
C SER A 62 -1.73 -16.67 23.97
N ASP A 63 -1.45 -17.71 24.75
CA ASP A 63 -1.08 -17.60 26.17
C ASP A 63 0.44 -17.39 26.35
N GLU A 64 1.22 -17.34 25.26
CA GLU A 64 2.67 -17.09 25.34
C GLU A 64 2.96 -15.68 25.84
N THR A 65 3.91 -15.58 26.77
CA THR A 65 4.42 -14.29 27.24
C THR A 65 5.50 -13.77 26.30
N MET A 66 5.77 -12.46 26.33
CA MET A 66 6.88 -11.89 25.56
C MET A 66 8.23 -12.53 25.92
N GLU A 67 8.42 -12.93 27.17
CA GLU A 67 9.61 -13.63 27.64
C GLU A 67 9.73 -15.04 27.03
N SER A 68 8.65 -15.81 27.01
CA SER A 68 8.66 -17.16 26.41
C SER A 68 8.91 -17.08 24.90
N ILE A 69 8.31 -16.09 24.22
CA ILE A 69 8.54 -15.84 22.79
C ILE A 69 10.02 -15.50 22.55
N ARG A 70 10.60 -14.58 23.34
CA ARG A 70 12.01 -14.19 23.21
C ARG A 70 12.95 -15.38 23.44
N ALA A 71 12.75 -16.13 24.54
CA ALA A 71 13.56 -17.30 24.85
C ALA A 71 13.49 -18.36 23.73
N ARG A 72 12.27 -18.62 23.21
CA ARG A 72 12.04 -19.55 22.10
C ARG A 72 12.75 -19.12 20.82
N VAL A 73 12.73 -17.82 20.49
CA VAL A 73 13.41 -17.29 19.30
C VAL A 73 14.93 -17.35 19.46
N LEU A 74 15.48 -16.95 20.61
CA LEU A 74 16.93 -16.98 20.89
C LEU A 74 17.50 -18.40 20.86
N ALA A 75 16.80 -19.36 21.49
CA ALA A 75 17.16 -20.76 21.41
C ALA A 75 17.16 -21.28 19.96
N ARG A 76 16.19 -20.85 19.13
CA ARG A 76 16.12 -21.25 17.72
C ARG A 76 17.26 -20.68 16.87
N VAL A 77 17.76 -19.48 17.19
CA VAL A 77 18.86 -18.84 16.46
C VAL A 77 20.24 -19.10 17.08
N GLY A 78 20.33 -19.88 18.15
CA GLY A 78 21.59 -20.30 18.78
C GLY A 78 22.29 -19.19 19.58
N ILE A 79 21.54 -18.21 20.08
CA ILE A 79 22.06 -17.16 20.96
C ILE A 79 21.62 -17.51 22.38
N GLU A 80 22.55 -17.63 23.32
CA GLU A 80 22.22 -17.85 24.73
C GLU A 80 21.43 -16.64 25.28
N ALA A 81 20.35 -16.93 26.03
CA ALA A 81 19.28 -15.98 26.35
C ALA A 81 19.64 -14.91 27.37
#